data_AF-A0AAJ7FGH0-F1
#
_entry.id   AF-A0AAJ7FGH0-F1
#
_cell.length_a   1.000
_cell.length_b   1.000
_cell.length_c   1.000
_cell.angle_alpha   90.00
_cell.angle_beta   90.00
_cell.angle_gamma   90.00
#
_symmetry.space_group_name_H-M   'P 1'
#
loop_
_entity.id
_entity.type
_entity.pdbx_description
1 polymer ?
#
loop_
_entity_poly.entity_id
_entity_poly.type
_entity_poly.pdbx_seq_one_letter_code
_entity_poly.pdbx_strand_id
1 'polypeptide(L)'
;MSDTNIYLGKEGTKNSYPTRCRSSVLSRRLLNGYEAEGNTEAVSASAKKLKVCSDDFDVNYGFGYRIINFIAVFSTIAQHVKCKKCDSNISFQERSPRGLGFKIVIACPNCPDVEIPSSKLIQNAYEINRRIVLAMRLLGIGLTGITKFCAFMELPRPIFQSFYDNIVNMISIAAKSVRDANIKKEAQEEKEESEEIGQSEEIIVSGGNFEVQKNECIHDVQKIMSTRLRNLKKTVKGLGGKGKLTAKLINQLTVYYGLAIRRNANSLENMKKEIWATLFHKLSTDENPQHQKCSDTWCDWKKAESADTLDTYYHRPALSKVVFDAIKPIYEDLSRDEFLNRCLGGYTQNSNKSFNATVSKLAPESYSSGETVLDLATDLAVCNFNNGLTSILQIMKILEMDIGIQSYNFCLEADAMRTPSIF
;
A
#
# COMPACT_ATOMS: atom_id res chain seq x y z
N MET A 1 -10.87 -71.34 40.56
CA MET A 1 -11.82 -70.75 41.52
C MET A 1 -12.11 -69.35 41.01
N SER A 2 -12.97 -69.24 39.99
CA SER A 2 -14.43 -69.02 40.12
C SER A 2 -14.72 -67.60 40.63
N ASP A 3 -14.87 -66.64 39.70
CA ASP A 3 -16.17 -66.14 39.18
C ASP A 3 -16.70 -65.00 40.10
N THR A 4 -17.07 -63.82 39.60
CA THR A 4 -18.20 -63.66 38.69
C THR A 4 -18.13 -62.35 37.90
N ASN A 5 -18.37 -62.49 36.60
CA ASN A 5 -18.74 -61.47 35.62
C ASN A 5 -20.14 -60.88 35.94
N ILE A 6 -20.44 -59.66 35.47
CA ILE A 6 -21.72 -59.30 34.81
C ILE A 6 -21.47 -58.07 33.92
N TYR A 7 -21.74 -58.24 32.63
CA TYR A 7 -21.77 -57.23 31.57
C TYR A 7 -23.07 -56.42 31.60
N LEU A 8 -23.06 -55.17 31.11
CA LEU A 8 -23.87 -54.67 29.96
C LEU A 8 -23.85 -53.12 29.89
N GLY A 9 -23.70 -52.59 28.68
CA GLY A 9 -23.31 -51.20 28.41
C GLY A 9 -24.42 -50.15 28.37
N LYS A 10 -24.01 -48.92 28.01
CA LYS A 10 -24.79 -47.92 27.26
C LYS A 10 -23.91 -46.75 26.85
N GLU A 11 -24.00 -46.39 25.57
CA GLU A 11 -23.45 -45.18 24.97
C GLU A 11 -23.99 -43.93 25.68
N GLY A 12 -23.10 -42.98 25.98
CA GLY A 12 -23.45 -41.68 26.56
C GLY A 12 -22.74 -40.57 25.81
N THR A 13 -23.47 -39.89 24.94
CA THR A 13 -23.10 -38.68 24.19
C THR A 13 -22.57 -37.57 25.12
N LYS A 14 -21.31 -37.17 24.96
CA LYS A 14 -20.79 -35.93 25.56
C LYS A 14 -20.88 -34.78 24.56
N ASN A 15 -21.88 -33.94 24.77
CA ASN A 15 -22.02 -32.62 24.14
C ASN A 15 -20.77 -31.77 24.40
N SER A 16 -20.14 -31.32 23.32
CA SER A 16 -19.11 -30.29 23.34
C SER A 16 -19.76 -28.90 23.40
N TYR A 17 -19.60 -28.20 24.52
CA TYR A 17 -19.81 -26.75 24.58
C TYR A 17 -18.43 -26.07 24.74
N PRO A 18 -17.99 -25.22 23.79
CA PRO A 18 -16.77 -24.45 23.97
C PRO A 18 -17.08 -23.13 24.66
N THR A 19 -16.61 -22.97 25.90
CA THR A 19 -16.58 -21.67 26.59
C THR A 19 -15.20 -21.01 26.42
N ARG A 20 -15.19 -19.90 25.68
CA ARG A 20 -14.17 -18.81 25.73
C ARG A 20 -13.95 -18.37 27.19
N CYS A 21 -12.80 -17.87 27.65
CA CYS A 21 -11.88 -16.92 27.04
C CYS A 21 -10.62 -16.77 27.93
N ARG A 22 -9.43 -16.63 27.34
CA ARG A 22 -8.41 -15.69 27.85
C ARG A 22 -7.62 -15.14 26.67
N SER A 23 -7.61 -13.81 26.59
CA SER A 23 -7.03 -12.97 25.56
C SER A 23 -5.52 -12.79 25.74
N SER A 24 -4.76 -12.87 24.65
CA SER A 24 -3.48 -12.17 24.56
C SER A 24 -3.21 -11.70 23.12
N VAL A 25 -3.06 -10.39 22.99
CA VAL A 25 -2.09 -9.70 22.11
C VAL A 25 -1.87 -10.30 20.71
N LEU A 26 -2.92 -10.40 19.88
CA LEU A 26 -2.78 -10.63 18.44
C LEU A 26 -3.87 -9.84 17.69
N SER A 27 -3.73 -8.52 17.63
CA SER A 27 -4.51 -7.71 16.69
C SER A 27 -3.69 -6.55 16.12
N ARG A 28 -2.62 -6.91 15.41
CA ARG A 28 -2.10 -6.16 14.26
C ARG A 28 -1.52 -7.21 13.31
N ARG A 29 -2.42 -7.88 12.57
CA ARG A 29 -2.02 -8.69 11.42
C ARG A 29 -1.69 -7.71 10.30
N LEU A 30 -0.44 -7.73 9.82
CA LEU A 30 -0.09 -7.12 8.54
C LEU A 30 -0.94 -7.81 7.47
N LEU A 31 -1.63 -7.02 6.65
CA LEU A 31 -2.45 -7.54 5.56
C LEU A 31 -1.58 -8.39 4.63
N ASN A 32 -2.06 -9.58 4.30
CA ASN A 32 -1.38 -10.47 3.37
C ASN A 32 -1.58 -9.93 1.94
N GLY A 33 -0.63 -10.16 1.03
CA GLY A 33 -0.64 -9.56 -0.32
C GLY A 33 -1.94 -9.71 -1.11
N TYR A 34 -2.69 -10.80 -0.89
CA TYR A 34 -4.00 -11.05 -1.52
C TYR A 34 -5.12 -10.13 -1.00
N GLU A 35 -5.07 -9.70 0.27
CA GLU A 35 -6.02 -8.76 0.86
C GLU A 35 -5.69 -7.30 0.47
N ALA A 36 -4.49 -7.05 -0.05
CA ALA A 36 -4.03 -5.73 -0.49
C ALA A 36 -4.57 -5.31 -1.87
N GLU A 37 -5.04 -6.27 -2.67
CA GLU A 37 -5.55 -6.04 -4.04
C GLU A 37 -7.06 -5.72 -4.09
N GLY A 38 -7.80 -5.94 -2.99
CA GLY A 38 -9.27 -5.87 -2.98
C GLY A 38 -9.91 -4.61 -2.42
N ASN A 39 -9.16 -3.57 -2.04
CA ASN A 39 -9.74 -2.37 -1.41
C ASN A 39 -9.89 -1.22 -2.42
N THR A 40 -10.96 -1.26 -3.20
CA THR A 40 -11.21 -0.40 -4.38
C THR A 40 -12.03 0.87 -4.11
N GLU A 41 -12.53 1.12 -2.91
CA GLU A 41 -13.59 2.14 -2.71
C GLU A 41 -13.18 3.42 -1.94
N ALA A 42 -11.90 3.75 -1.80
CA ALA A 42 -11.51 4.98 -1.09
C ALA A 42 -10.34 5.75 -1.72
N VAL A 43 -10.49 7.08 -1.79
CA VAL A 43 -9.45 8.02 -2.21
C VAL A 43 -8.34 8.04 -1.15
N SER A 44 -7.15 7.58 -1.53
CA SER A 44 -5.94 7.73 -0.72
C SER A 44 -5.48 9.18 -0.77
N ALA A 45 -4.98 9.73 0.34
CA ALA A 45 -4.37 11.07 0.33
C ALA A 45 -3.21 11.20 -0.70
N SER A 46 -2.51 10.09 -0.98
CA SER A 46 -1.47 10.03 -2.03
C SER A 46 -2.03 10.10 -3.46
N ALA A 47 -3.32 9.79 -3.67
CA ALA A 47 -3.95 9.86 -4.99
C ALA A 47 -4.01 11.30 -5.52
N LYS A 48 -4.21 12.28 -4.63
CA LYS A 48 -4.26 13.70 -5.00
C LYS A 48 -2.93 14.27 -5.46
N LYS A 49 -1.81 13.67 -5.02
CA LYS A 49 -0.46 14.10 -5.40
C LYS A 49 -0.05 13.60 -6.79
N LEU A 50 -0.68 12.52 -7.26
CA LEU A 50 -0.37 11.94 -8.57
C LEU A 50 -1.03 12.78 -9.66
N LYS A 51 -0.34 13.81 -10.16
CA LYS A 51 -0.55 14.28 -11.52
C LYS A 51 0.05 13.23 -12.46
N VAL A 52 -0.67 12.82 -13.50
CA VAL A 52 -0.12 11.92 -14.53
C VAL A 52 1.13 12.60 -15.08
N CYS A 53 2.29 12.08 -14.72
CA CYS A 53 3.56 12.65 -15.15
C CYS A 53 3.63 12.47 -16.68
N SER A 54 3.51 13.57 -17.43
CA SER A 54 3.63 13.60 -18.89
C SER A 54 5.10 13.49 -19.35
N ASP A 55 5.91 12.75 -18.60
CA ASP A 55 7.29 12.52 -18.99
C ASP A 55 7.28 11.52 -20.16
N ASP A 56 7.65 12.01 -21.34
CA ASP A 56 7.85 11.16 -22.51
C ASP A 56 9.08 10.29 -22.28
N PHE A 57 8.83 9.03 -21.89
CA PHE A 57 9.86 8.00 -21.83
C PHE A 57 10.06 7.40 -23.23
N ASP A 58 11.31 7.30 -23.68
CA ASP A 58 11.66 6.56 -24.89
C ASP A 58 11.56 5.05 -24.60
N VAL A 59 10.38 4.49 -24.89
CA VAL A 59 10.06 3.08 -24.63
C VAL A 59 10.51 2.22 -25.81
N ASN A 60 11.44 1.31 -25.55
CA ASN A 60 11.90 0.34 -26.55
C ASN A 60 10.96 -0.88 -26.59
N TYR A 61 10.09 -0.92 -27.61
CA TYR A 61 9.13 -2.00 -27.84
C TYR A 61 9.78 -3.33 -28.27
N GLY A 62 10.98 -3.28 -28.87
CA GLY A 62 11.73 -4.47 -29.29
C GLY A 62 12.63 -5.07 -28.21
N PHE A 63 12.77 -4.38 -27.07
CA PHE A 63 13.65 -4.80 -25.99
C PHE A 63 12.95 -5.75 -25.00
N GLY A 64 13.64 -6.81 -24.63
CA GLY A 64 13.18 -7.70 -23.56
C GLY A 64 14.19 -8.79 -23.22
N TYR A 65 14.28 -9.14 -21.93
CA TYR A 65 15.05 -10.27 -21.46
C TYR A 65 14.22 -11.55 -21.41
N ARG A 66 14.90 -12.69 -21.62
CA ARG A 66 14.33 -14.04 -21.47
C ARG A 66 15.32 -14.90 -20.71
N ILE A 67 14.80 -15.73 -19.80
CA ILE A 67 15.58 -16.78 -19.15
C ILE A 67 15.46 -18.02 -20.02
N ILE A 68 16.59 -18.54 -20.50
CA ILE A 68 16.65 -19.71 -21.37
C ILE A 68 17.71 -20.67 -20.86
N ASN A 69 17.53 -21.96 -21.11
CA ASN A 69 18.59 -22.94 -20.94
C ASN A 69 19.57 -22.80 -22.11
N PHE A 70 20.75 -22.22 -21.87
CA PHE A 70 21.72 -21.90 -22.91
C PHE A 70 22.10 -23.14 -23.72
N ILE A 71 22.46 -24.23 -23.06
CA ILE A 71 22.91 -25.46 -23.73
C ILE A 71 21.78 -26.02 -24.59
N ALA A 72 20.56 -26.16 -24.06
CA ALA A 72 19.44 -26.72 -24.80
C ALA A 72 19.11 -25.92 -26.06
N VAL A 73 19.04 -24.58 -25.93
CA VAL A 73 18.70 -23.70 -27.06
C VAL A 73 19.82 -23.67 -28.08
N PHE A 74 21.04 -23.35 -27.67
CA PHE A 74 22.11 -23.09 -28.61
C PHE A 74 22.73 -24.36 -29.22
N SER A 75 22.70 -25.50 -28.53
CA SER A 75 23.09 -26.79 -29.14
C SER A 75 22.12 -27.20 -30.25
N THR A 76 20.83 -26.98 -30.05
CA THR A 76 19.80 -27.26 -31.08
C THR A 76 19.94 -26.30 -32.26
N ILE A 77 20.15 -25.01 -32.01
CA ILE A 77 20.37 -24.03 -33.07
C ILE A 77 21.60 -24.42 -33.89
N ALA A 78 22.71 -24.81 -33.26
CA ALA A 78 23.95 -25.21 -33.93
C ALA A 78 23.76 -26.34 -34.97
N GLN A 79 22.77 -27.22 -34.79
CA GLN A 79 22.46 -28.28 -35.76
C GLN A 79 21.76 -27.78 -37.04
N HIS A 80 21.17 -26.59 -36.99
CA HIS A 80 20.35 -26.03 -38.06
C HIS A 80 21.00 -24.81 -38.74
N VAL A 81 22.17 -24.37 -38.27
CA VAL A 81 22.87 -23.21 -38.82
C VAL A 81 24.32 -23.57 -39.15
N LYS A 82 24.86 -22.93 -40.19
CA LYS A 82 26.24 -23.09 -40.63
C LYS A 82 26.95 -21.75 -40.73
N CYS A 83 28.28 -21.77 -40.75
CA CYS A 83 29.08 -20.58 -40.99
C CYS A 83 28.82 -20.05 -42.40
N LYS A 84 28.26 -18.84 -42.51
CA LYS A 84 27.98 -18.20 -43.82
C LYS A 84 29.22 -18.04 -44.71
N LYS A 85 30.43 -17.98 -44.15
CA LYS A 85 31.67 -17.74 -44.89
C LYS A 85 32.31 -19.00 -45.47
N CYS A 86 32.32 -20.11 -44.73
CA CYS A 86 33.04 -21.34 -45.09
C CYS A 86 32.18 -22.62 -45.07
N ASP A 87 30.87 -22.48 -44.90
CA ASP A 87 29.87 -23.56 -44.82
C ASP A 87 30.13 -24.66 -43.77
N SER A 88 31.08 -24.43 -42.86
CA SER A 88 31.42 -25.35 -41.78
C SER A 88 30.38 -25.30 -40.66
N ASN A 89 30.26 -26.40 -39.92
CA ASN A 89 29.45 -26.45 -38.70
C ASN A 89 30.00 -25.45 -37.67
N ILE A 90 29.10 -24.81 -36.93
CA ILE A 90 29.44 -23.85 -35.88
C ILE A 90 29.00 -24.36 -34.51
N SER A 91 29.60 -23.80 -33.46
CA SER A 91 29.17 -24.04 -32.08
C SER A 91 28.97 -22.72 -31.35
N PHE A 92 28.18 -22.74 -30.29
CA PHE A 92 27.95 -21.59 -29.44
C PHE A 92 28.55 -21.86 -28.06
N GLN A 93 29.22 -20.86 -27.51
CA GLN A 93 29.87 -20.95 -26.21
C GLN A 93 29.62 -19.68 -25.41
N GLU A 94 29.65 -19.77 -24.09
CA GLU A 94 29.65 -18.61 -23.20
C GLU A 94 31.10 -18.18 -22.93
N ARG A 95 31.38 -16.87 -22.98
CA ARG A 95 32.70 -16.31 -22.65
C ARG A 95 32.58 -15.07 -21.77
N SER A 96 33.61 -14.85 -20.95
CA SER A 96 33.79 -13.65 -20.12
C SER A 96 32.56 -13.31 -19.25
N PRO A 97 32.05 -14.25 -18.43
CA PRO A 97 30.93 -13.97 -17.54
C PRO A 97 31.30 -12.86 -16.54
N ARG A 98 30.41 -11.86 -16.40
CA ARG A 98 30.51 -10.74 -15.46
C ARG A 98 29.16 -10.56 -14.78
N GLY A 99 28.98 -11.25 -13.65
CA GLY A 99 27.67 -11.39 -13.01
C GLY A 99 26.73 -12.19 -13.92
N LEU A 100 25.56 -11.63 -14.21
CA LEU A 100 24.57 -12.26 -15.10
C LEU A 100 24.79 -11.97 -16.59
N GLY A 101 25.70 -11.07 -16.92
CA GLY A 101 26.04 -10.78 -18.31
C GLY A 101 27.23 -11.61 -18.79
N PHE A 102 27.23 -11.96 -20.06
CA PHE A 102 28.26 -12.78 -20.70
C PHE A 102 28.30 -12.47 -22.20
N LYS A 103 29.27 -13.05 -22.91
CA LYS A 103 29.30 -13.03 -24.38
C LYS A 103 28.90 -14.39 -24.92
N ILE A 104 28.03 -14.40 -25.91
CA ILE A 104 27.73 -15.54 -26.76
C ILE A 104 28.78 -15.56 -27.86
N VAL A 105 29.59 -16.60 -27.91
CA VAL A 105 30.63 -16.79 -28.92
C VAL A 105 30.11 -17.77 -29.95
N ILE A 106 30.06 -17.34 -31.21
CA ILE A 106 29.86 -18.21 -32.36
C ILE A 106 31.23 -18.67 -32.83
N ALA A 107 31.59 -19.90 -32.51
CA ALA A 107 32.88 -20.50 -32.85
C ALA A 107 32.79 -21.31 -34.14
N CYS A 108 33.72 -21.03 -35.07
CA CYS A 108 33.86 -21.72 -36.34
C CYS A 108 35.29 -22.25 -36.47
N PRO A 109 35.51 -23.50 -36.91
CA PRO A 109 36.87 -24.06 -37.01
C PRO A 109 37.77 -23.33 -38.02
N ASN A 110 37.16 -22.70 -39.03
CA ASN A 110 37.86 -22.12 -40.18
C ASN A 110 37.71 -20.59 -40.25
N CYS A 111 37.06 -19.95 -39.29
CA CYS A 111 36.81 -18.50 -39.29
C CYS A 111 37.00 -17.92 -37.89
N PRO A 112 37.32 -16.62 -37.77
CA PRO A 112 37.37 -15.95 -36.47
C PRO A 112 36.04 -16.03 -35.73
N ASP A 113 36.13 -16.15 -34.40
CA ASP A 113 34.98 -16.13 -33.50
C ASP A 113 34.18 -14.83 -33.66
N VAL A 114 32.85 -14.94 -33.64
CA VAL A 114 31.96 -13.77 -33.54
C VAL A 114 31.42 -13.69 -32.12
N GLU A 115 31.66 -12.57 -31.44
CA GLU A 115 31.20 -12.36 -30.07
C GLU A 115 29.98 -11.44 -30.03
N ILE A 116 28.92 -11.90 -29.37
CA ILE A 116 27.66 -11.16 -29.20
C ILE A 116 27.44 -10.95 -27.70
N PRO A 117 27.33 -9.71 -27.21
CA PRO A 117 27.05 -9.48 -25.80
C PRO A 117 25.61 -9.91 -25.46
N SER A 118 25.40 -10.60 -24.34
CA SER A 118 24.06 -11.05 -23.90
C SER A 118 23.19 -9.91 -23.37
N SER A 119 23.78 -8.75 -23.09
CA SER A 119 23.16 -7.54 -22.56
C SER A 119 23.95 -6.32 -23.03
N LYS A 120 23.32 -5.15 -23.07
CA LYS A 120 24.00 -3.87 -23.27
C LYS A 120 25.14 -3.72 -22.26
N LEU A 121 26.31 -3.28 -22.73
CA LEU A 121 27.46 -2.99 -21.88
C LEU A 121 27.46 -1.49 -21.56
N ILE A 122 27.35 -1.16 -20.28
CA ILE A 122 27.42 0.22 -19.77
C ILE A 122 28.79 0.36 -19.13
N GLN A 123 29.66 1.13 -19.79
CA GLN A 123 31.08 1.24 -19.44
C GLN A 123 31.74 -0.15 -19.38
N ASN A 124 32.02 -0.66 -18.17
CA ASN A 124 32.71 -1.95 -17.96
C ASN A 124 31.80 -3.08 -17.45
N ALA A 125 30.49 -2.84 -17.31
CA ALA A 125 29.55 -3.80 -16.73
C ALA A 125 28.27 -3.95 -17.56
N TYR A 126 27.71 -5.16 -17.55
CA TYR A 126 26.45 -5.42 -18.23
C TYR A 126 25.26 -4.79 -17.50
N GLU A 127 24.37 -4.18 -18.27
CA GLU A 127 23.14 -3.51 -17.81
C GLU A 127 22.25 -4.45 -16.97
N ILE A 128 22.16 -5.73 -17.33
CA ILE A 128 21.40 -6.74 -16.57
C ILE A 128 21.78 -6.81 -15.08
N ASN A 129 23.04 -6.52 -14.74
CA ASN A 129 23.48 -6.50 -13.35
C ASN A 129 22.88 -5.33 -12.57
N ARG A 130 22.77 -4.14 -13.20
CA ARG A 130 22.07 -3.00 -12.59
C ARG A 130 20.59 -3.31 -12.42
N ARG A 131 19.99 -3.94 -13.44
CA ARG A 131 18.58 -4.31 -13.46
C ARG A 131 18.18 -5.26 -12.34
N ILE A 132 18.94 -6.35 -12.14
CA ILE A 132 18.61 -7.29 -11.06
C ILE A 132 18.78 -6.67 -9.68
N VAL A 133 19.79 -5.83 -9.48
CA VAL A 133 19.98 -5.15 -8.19
C VAL A 133 18.85 -4.18 -7.92
N LEU A 134 18.49 -3.33 -8.89
CA LEU A 134 17.37 -2.39 -8.76
C LEU A 134 16.06 -3.14 -8.46
N ALA A 135 15.73 -4.17 -9.25
CA ALA A 135 14.51 -4.95 -9.07
C ALA A 135 14.45 -5.61 -7.68
N MET A 136 15.55 -6.23 -7.24
CA MET A 136 15.60 -6.90 -5.94
C MET A 136 15.54 -5.89 -4.79
N ARG A 137 16.20 -4.73 -4.90
CA ARG A 137 16.09 -3.64 -3.91
C ARG A 137 14.67 -3.08 -3.81
N LEU A 138 13.94 -2.96 -4.92
CA LEU A 138 12.52 -2.56 -4.94
C LEU A 138 11.60 -3.59 -4.25
N LEU A 139 12.04 -4.84 -4.16
CA LEU A 139 11.39 -5.90 -3.37
C LEU A 139 11.86 -5.96 -1.91
N GLY A 140 12.76 -5.06 -1.49
CA GLY A 140 13.40 -5.07 -0.18
C GLY A 140 14.50 -6.13 -0.02
N ILE A 141 14.85 -6.83 -1.10
CA ILE A 141 15.79 -7.96 -1.10
C ILE A 141 17.21 -7.46 -1.36
N GLY A 142 18.18 -7.91 -0.55
CA GLY A 142 19.61 -7.62 -0.73
C GLY A 142 20.36 -8.73 -1.48
N LEU A 143 21.69 -8.60 -1.60
CA LEU A 143 22.56 -9.54 -2.34
C LEU A 143 22.39 -11.01 -1.94
N THR A 144 22.15 -11.29 -0.65
CA THR A 144 21.90 -12.65 -0.16
C THR A 144 20.68 -13.29 -0.83
N GLY A 145 19.61 -12.51 -1.03
CA GLY A 145 18.42 -12.99 -1.73
C GLY A 145 18.66 -13.14 -3.23
N ILE A 146 19.43 -12.24 -3.85
CA ILE A 146 19.88 -12.39 -5.24
C ILE A 146 20.67 -13.69 -5.42
N THR A 147 21.60 -13.97 -4.51
CA THR A 147 22.43 -15.18 -4.52
C THR A 147 21.57 -16.44 -4.42
N LYS A 148 20.58 -16.45 -3.52
CA LYS A 148 19.61 -17.55 -3.41
C LYS A 148 18.78 -17.70 -4.68
N PHE A 149 18.26 -16.59 -5.22
CA PHE A 149 17.50 -16.59 -6.46
C PHE A 149 18.32 -17.19 -7.60
N CYS A 150 19.55 -16.74 -7.81
CA CYS A 150 20.43 -17.31 -8.83
C CYS A 150 20.72 -18.80 -8.60
N ALA A 151 20.99 -19.20 -7.36
CA ALA A 151 21.30 -20.59 -7.05
C ALA A 151 20.12 -21.53 -7.37
N PHE A 152 18.90 -21.19 -6.97
CA PHE A 152 17.73 -22.04 -7.24
C PHE A 152 17.22 -21.97 -8.67
N MET A 153 17.57 -20.91 -9.41
CA MET A 153 17.25 -20.77 -10.83
C MET A 153 18.34 -21.33 -11.75
N GLU A 154 19.41 -21.93 -11.19
CA GLU A 154 20.59 -22.41 -11.94
C GLU A 154 21.20 -21.33 -12.84
N LEU A 155 21.23 -20.08 -12.33
CA LEU A 155 21.85 -18.95 -13.00
C LEU A 155 23.30 -18.79 -12.54
N PRO A 156 24.17 -18.16 -13.36
CA PRO A 156 25.52 -17.82 -12.94
C PRO A 156 25.52 -17.08 -11.60
N ARG A 157 26.60 -17.28 -10.83
CA ARG A 157 26.81 -16.53 -9.59
C ARG A 157 26.62 -15.04 -9.89
N PRO A 158 25.81 -14.31 -9.11
CA PRO A 158 25.62 -12.90 -9.36
C PRO A 158 26.93 -12.13 -9.11
N ILE A 159 26.81 -10.82 -9.12
CA ILE A 159 27.92 -9.91 -8.90
C ILE A 159 28.59 -10.05 -7.52
N PHE A 160 29.86 -9.67 -7.44
CA PHE A 160 30.61 -9.58 -6.19
C PHE A 160 30.05 -8.51 -5.26
N GLN A 161 30.25 -8.67 -3.95
CA GLN A 161 29.78 -7.74 -2.92
C GLN A 161 30.18 -6.29 -3.20
N SER A 162 31.47 -6.03 -3.49
CA SER A 162 31.97 -4.69 -3.79
C SER A 162 31.29 -4.04 -5.00
N PHE A 163 30.94 -4.84 -6.01
CA PHE A 163 30.24 -4.35 -7.20
C PHE A 163 28.75 -4.14 -6.93
N TYR A 164 28.14 -4.99 -6.10
CA TYR A 164 26.78 -4.78 -5.59
C TYR A 164 26.68 -3.48 -4.81
N ASP A 165 27.59 -3.22 -3.89
CA ASP A 165 27.62 -2.00 -3.07
C ASP A 165 27.77 -0.75 -3.95
N ASN A 166 28.61 -0.82 -4.99
CA ASN A 166 28.74 0.24 -5.99
C ASN A 166 27.40 0.49 -6.73
N ILE A 167 26.73 -0.58 -7.19
CA ILE A 167 25.41 -0.42 -7.84
C ILE A 167 24.39 0.18 -6.89
N VAL A 168 24.32 -0.28 -5.63
CA VAL A 168 23.41 0.29 -4.63
C VAL A 168 23.69 1.77 -4.42
N ASN A 169 24.96 2.18 -4.35
CA ASN A 169 25.34 3.59 -4.25
C ASN A 169 24.90 4.39 -5.49
N MET A 170 25.11 3.87 -6.71
CA MET A 170 24.63 4.50 -7.94
C MET A 170 23.10 4.67 -7.94
N ILE A 171 22.37 3.64 -7.50
CA ILE A 171 20.90 3.71 -7.37
C ILE A 171 20.52 4.76 -6.32
N SER A 172 21.21 4.82 -5.19
CA SER A 172 20.96 5.82 -4.14
C SER A 172 21.15 7.24 -4.65
N ILE A 173 22.23 7.51 -5.39
CA ILE A 173 22.50 8.82 -5.98
C ILE A 173 21.42 9.18 -7.01
N ALA A 174 21.04 8.23 -7.87
CA ALA A 174 19.98 8.43 -8.86
C ALA A 174 18.62 8.70 -8.19
N ALA A 175 18.25 7.93 -7.17
CA ALA A 175 17.01 8.09 -6.42
C ALA A 175 16.97 9.46 -5.73
N LYS A 176 18.05 9.87 -5.08
CA LYS A 176 18.20 11.19 -4.48
C LYS A 176 18.01 12.31 -5.49
N SER A 177 18.64 12.20 -6.66
CA SER A 177 18.51 13.19 -7.73
C SER A 177 17.08 13.31 -8.23
N VAL A 178 16.37 12.19 -8.40
CA VAL A 178 14.95 12.18 -8.81
C VAL A 178 14.07 12.78 -7.73
N ARG A 179 14.29 12.41 -6.46
CA ARG A 179 13.59 12.98 -5.32
C ARG A 179 13.72 14.50 -5.27
N ASP A 180 14.95 15.00 -5.38
CA ASP A 180 15.22 16.44 -5.32
C ASP A 180 14.60 17.19 -6.50
N ALA A 181 14.56 16.57 -7.69
CA ALA A 181 13.87 17.13 -8.86
C ALA A 181 12.35 17.15 -8.67
N ASN A 182 11.78 16.06 -8.14
CA ASN A 182 10.35 15.95 -7.89
C ASN A 182 9.87 16.97 -6.85
N ILE A 183 10.56 17.09 -5.71
CA ILE A 183 10.21 18.07 -4.66
C ILE A 183 10.25 19.50 -5.22
N LYS A 184 11.26 19.82 -6.04
CA LYS A 184 11.35 21.15 -6.67
C LYS A 184 10.21 21.41 -7.65
N LYS A 185 9.84 20.41 -8.46
CA LYS A 185 8.72 20.51 -9.41
C LYS A 185 7.40 20.71 -8.67
N GLU A 186 7.12 19.92 -7.64
CA GLU A 186 5.91 20.04 -6.83
C GLU A 186 5.82 21.40 -6.13
N ALA A 187 6.93 21.89 -5.55
CA ALA A 187 6.95 23.19 -4.90
C ALA A 187 6.67 24.34 -5.88
N GLN A 188 7.12 24.22 -7.14
CA GLN A 188 6.86 25.20 -8.18
C GLN A 188 5.39 25.15 -8.65
N GLU A 189 4.82 23.97 -8.84
CA GLU A 189 3.41 23.82 -9.22
C GLU A 189 2.45 24.34 -8.12
N GLU A 190 2.76 24.08 -6.84
CA GLU A 190 1.98 24.61 -5.72
C GLU A 190 2.05 26.15 -5.65
N LYS A 191 3.19 26.73 -6.06
CA LYS A 191 3.37 28.18 -6.18
C LYS A 191 2.47 28.76 -7.26
N GLU A 192 2.45 28.14 -8.43
CA GLU A 192 1.61 28.56 -9.55
C GLU A 192 0.12 28.47 -9.17
N GLU A 193 -0.32 27.38 -8.52
CA GLU A 193 -1.71 27.23 -8.07
C GLU A 193 -2.11 28.27 -6.98
N SER A 194 -1.18 28.63 -6.10
CA SER A 194 -1.41 29.63 -5.04
C SER A 194 -1.48 31.06 -5.59
N GLU A 195 -0.67 31.36 -6.61
CA GLU A 195 -0.72 32.62 -7.35
C GLU A 195 -2.05 32.78 -8.11
N GLU A 196 -2.60 31.70 -8.70
CA GLU A 196 -3.91 31.70 -9.35
C GLU A 196 -5.08 31.95 -8.38
N ILE A 197 -4.95 31.53 -7.12
CA ILE A 197 -5.95 31.77 -6.06
C ILE A 197 -5.80 33.18 -5.45
N GLY A 198 -4.81 33.97 -5.89
CA GLY A 198 -4.58 35.34 -5.42
C GLY A 198 -3.89 35.42 -4.06
N GLN A 199 -3.23 34.34 -3.62
CA GLN A 199 -2.33 34.36 -2.45
C GLN A 199 -0.92 34.69 -2.92
N SER A 200 -0.62 35.97 -3.08
CA SER A 200 0.70 36.47 -3.45
C SER A 200 1.63 36.51 -2.24
N GLU A 201 2.10 35.36 -1.74
CA GLU A 201 3.30 35.31 -0.90
C GLU A 201 4.21 34.15 -1.34
N GLU A 202 5.50 34.44 -1.34
CA GLU A 202 6.60 33.57 -1.75
C GLU A 202 6.55 32.21 -1.02
N ILE A 203 6.50 31.08 -1.76
CA ILE A 203 6.57 29.75 -1.15
C ILE A 203 7.95 29.54 -0.51
N ILE A 204 8.01 29.72 0.81
CA ILE A 204 9.17 29.39 1.64
C ILE A 204 8.98 27.97 2.15
N VAL A 205 9.72 27.02 1.56
CA VAL A 205 9.85 25.67 2.11
C VAL A 205 10.58 25.77 3.46
N SER A 206 9.86 25.46 4.53
CA SER A 206 10.30 25.42 5.93
C SER A 206 10.65 26.79 6.55
N GLY A 207 9.64 27.47 7.11
CA GLY A 207 9.86 28.54 8.11
C GLY A 207 9.14 29.88 7.88
N GLY A 208 8.22 29.99 6.91
CA GLY A 208 7.35 31.16 6.73
C GLY A 208 5.91 30.88 7.21
N ASN A 209 5.23 31.91 7.72
CA ASN A 209 3.87 31.84 8.28
C ASN A 209 2.79 31.57 7.21
N PHE A 210 2.74 30.36 6.66
CA PHE A 210 1.53 29.84 6.02
C PHE A 210 0.77 28.97 7.01
N GLU A 211 -0.54 29.16 7.12
CA GLU A 211 -1.38 28.29 7.94
C GLU A 211 -1.59 26.95 7.24
N VAL A 212 -0.66 26.02 7.43
CA VAL A 212 -0.79 24.63 6.94
C VAL A 212 -1.99 23.97 7.63
N GLN A 213 -3.10 23.85 6.92
CA GLN A 213 -4.27 23.16 7.42
C GLN A 213 -4.10 21.65 7.26
N LYS A 214 -3.76 20.99 8.38
CA LYS A 214 -3.65 19.53 8.42
C LYS A 214 -5.01 18.89 8.17
N ASN A 215 -5.18 18.18 7.06
CA ASN A 215 -6.31 17.27 6.85
C ASN A 215 -6.20 16.02 7.75
N GLU A 216 -7.33 15.49 8.20
CA GLU A 216 -7.41 14.31 9.05
C GLU A 216 -7.92 13.09 8.27
N CYS A 217 -7.24 11.97 8.47
CA CYS A 217 -7.66 10.67 7.95
C CYS A 217 -8.88 10.15 8.72
N ILE A 218 -9.90 9.63 8.01
CA ILE A 218 -11.11 9.09 8.66
C ILE A 218 -10.76 7.98 9.68
N HIS A 219 -9.74 7.16 9.43
CA HIS A 219 -9.32 6.11 10.37
C HIS A 219 -8.74 6.70 11.66
N ASP A 220 -8.01 7.81 11.58
CA ASP A 220 -7.49 8.51 12.74
C ASP A 220 -8.62 9.16 13.53
N VAL A 221 -9.60 9.77 12.84
CA VAL A 221 -10.80 10.32 13.47
C VAL A 221 -11.57 9.24 14.24
N GLN A 222 -11.76 8.05 13.63
CA GLN A 222 -12.35 6.90 14.30
C GLN A 222 -11.54 6.45 15.53
N LYS A 223 -10.20 6.45 15.43
CA LYS A 223 -9.31 6.12 16.55
C LYS A 223 -9.41 7.14 17.68
N ILE A 224 -9.50 8.44 17.38
CA ILE A 224 -9.72 9.52 18.36
C ILE A 224 -11.03 9.27 19.10
N MET A 225 -12.13 9.05 18.36
CA MET A 225 -13.45 8.76 18.93
C MET A 225 -13.42 7.52 19.86
N SER A 226 -12.89 6.40 19.36
CA SER A 226 -12.75 5.16 20.13
C SER A 226 -11.92 5.36 21.40
N THR A 227 -10.83 6.11 21.32
CA THR A 227 -9.93 6.37 22.45
C THR A 227 -10.63 7.19 23.52
N ARG A 228 -11.32 8.28 23.14
CA ARG A 228 -12.06 9.14 24.07
C ARG A 228 -13.18 8.39 24.77
N LEU A 229 -13.96 7.59 24.04
CA LEU A 229 -15.02 6.77 24.63
C LEU A 229 -14.46 5.71 25.59
N ARG A 230 -13.33 5.08 25.27
CA ARG A 230 -12.66 4.12 26.17
C ARG A 230 -12.10 4.79 27.42
N ASN A 231 -11.55 5.99 27.30
CA ASN A 231 -11.04 6.76 28.42
C ASN A 231 -12.20 7.20 29.33
N LEU A 232 -13.28 7.72 28.76
CA LEU A 232 -14.51 8.06 29.50
C LEU A 232 -15.06 6.87 30.29
N LYS A 233 -15.11 5.69 29.65
CA LYS A 233 -15.52 4.44 30.31
C LYS A 233 -14.63 4.08 31.50
N LYS A 234 -13.33 4.38 31.43
CA LYS A 234 -12.37 4.10 32.51
C LYS A 234 -12.45 5.12 33.64
N THR A 235 -12.63 6.40 33.32
CA THR A 235 -12.60 7.50 34.30
C THR A 235 -13.92 7.63 35.06
N VAL A 236 -15.06 7.44 34.39
CA VAL A 236 -16.38 7.57 35.02
C VAL A 236 -16.80 6.24 35.64
N LYS A 237 -16.78 6.17 36.98
CA LYS A 237 -17.23 4.99 37.73
C LYS A 237 -18.68 4.66 37.38
N GLY A 238 -18.96 3.39 37.13
CA GLY A 238 -20.31 2.92 36.85
C GLY A 238 -20.79 3.13 35.41
N LEU A 239 -19.97 3.67 34.49
CA LEU A 239 -20.34 3.84 33.07
C LEU A 239 -20.14 2.55 32.23
N GLY A 240 -19.36 1.60 32.75
CA GLY A 240 -19.20 0.26 32.16
C GLY A 240 -20.21 -0.77 32.68
N GLY A 241 -20.55 -1.76 31.85
CA GLY A 241 -21.42 -2.88 32.23
C GLY A 241 -22.42 -3.27 31.14
N LYS A 242 -23.18 -4.35 31.35
CA LYS A 242 -24.30 -4.75 30.47
C LYS A 242 -25.35 -3.64 30.45
N GLY A 243 -25.81 -3.25 29.26
CA GLY A 243 -26.76 -2.13 29.09
C GLY A 243 -26.16 -0.73 29.21
N LYS A 244 -24.82 -0.59 29.35
CA LYS A 244 -24.12 0.70 29.44
C LYS A 244 -23.07 0.84 28.33
N LEU A 245 -21.99 1.61 28.56
CA LEU A 245 -20.92 1.80 27.59
C LEU A 245 -20.04 0.54 27.46
N THR A 246 -20.48 -0.41 26.65
CA THR A 246 -19.77 -1.66 26.35
C THR A 246 -18.73 -1.46 25.24
N ALA A 247 -17.73 -2.36 25.15
CA ALA A 247 -16.77 -2.32 24.04
C ALA A 247 -17.44 -2.46 22.66
N LYS A 248 -18.51 -3.25 22.57
CA LYS A 248 -19.32 -3.41 21.36
C LYS A 248 -19.99 -2.09 20.96
N LEU A 249 -20.61 -1.40 21.92
CA LEU A 249 -21.23 -0.11 21.68
C LEU A 249 -20.20 0.95 21.26
N ILE A 250 -19.04 1.00 21.92
CA ILE A 250 -17.94 1.91 21.53
C ILE A 250 -17.55 1.67 20.07
N ASN A 251 -17.32 0.41 19.67
CA ASN A 251 -16.97 0.08 18.30
C ASN A 251 -18.07 0.52 17.31
N GLN A 252 -19.34 0.32 17.65
CA GLN A 252 -20.46 0.74 16.80
C GLN A 252 -20.51 2.27 16.63
N LEU A 253 -20.43 3.03 17.72
CA LEU A 253 -20.42 4.49 17.68
C LEU A 253 -19.25 5.01 16.86
N THR A 254 -18.06 4.42 17.02
CA THR A 254 -16.88 4.76 16.21
C THR A 254 -17.09 4.49 14.72
N VAL A 255 -17.65 3.34 14.35
CA VAL A 255 -17.91 3.00 12.94
C VAL A 255 -18.91 3.96 12.32
N TYR A 256 -20.03 4.19 13.00
CA TYR A 256 -21.08 5.09 12.53
C TYR A 256 -20.57 6.53 12.37
N TYR A 257 -19.76 7.00 13.31
CA TYR A 257 -19.12 8.31 13.22
C TYR A 257 -18.27 8.45 11.95
N GLY A 258 -17.41 7.47 11.67
CA GLY A 258 -16.58 7.51 10.45
C GLY A 258 -17.39 7.36 9.15
N LEU A 259 -18.49 6.60 9.16
CA LEU A 259 -19.40 6.49 8.02
C LEU A 259 -20.10 7.80 7.70
N ALA A 260 -20.57 8.52 8.74
CA ALA A 260 -21.21 9.83 8.56
C ALA A 260 -20.25 10.85 7.90
N ILE A 261 -18.97 10.81 8.26
CA ILE A 261 -17.94 11.63 7.60
C ILE A 261 -17.73 11.20 6.15
N ARG A 262 -17.56 9.90 5.90
CA ARG A 262 -17.27 9.38 4.56
C ARG A 262 -18.37 9.71 3.55
N ARG A 263 -19.64 9.58 3.95
CA ARG A 263 -20.80 9.85 3.08
C ARG A 263 -20.99 11.33 2.76
N ASN A 264 -20.46 12.21 3.60
CA ASN A 264 -20.63 13.66 3.49
C ASN A 264 -19.30 14.39 3.36
N ALA A 265 -18.32 13.75 2.71
CA ALA A 265 -16.98 14.29 2.53
C ALA A 265 -16.94 15.70 1.89
N ASN A 266 -17.99 16.09 1.17
CA ASN A 266 -18.06 17.34 0.43
C ASN A 266 -18.94 18.41 1.12
N SER A 267 -19.53 18.13 2.28
CA SER A 267 -20.40 19.08 2.98
C SER A 267 -20.25 18.96 4.49
N LEU A 268 -19.68 20.00 5.10
CA LEU A 268 -19.52 20.13 6.54
C LEU A 268 -20.87 20.09 7.27
N GLU A 269 -21.88 20.76 6.72
CA GLU A 269 -23.22 20.81 7.29
C GLU A 269 -23.86 19.41 7.32
N ASN A 270 -23.84 18.70 6.18
CA ASN A 270 -24.39 17.35 6.11
C ASN A 270 -23.60 16.37 6.98
N MET A 271 -22.28 16.53 7.05
CA MET A 271 -21.40 15.74 7.93
C MET A 271 -21.82 15.89 9.40
N LYS A 272 -21.97 17.12 9.90
CA LYS A 272 -22.46 17.37 11.25
C LYS A 272 -23.86 16.78 11.47
N LYS A 273 -24.77 17.01 10.51
CA LYS A 273 -26.15 16.52 10.59
C LYS A 273 -26.19 15.00 10.73
N GLU A 274 -25.44 14.27 9.89
CA GLU A 274 -25.42 12.81 9.93
C GLU A 274 -24.69 12.27 11.16
N ILE A 275 -23.58 12.91 11.60
CA ILE A 275 -22.89 12.56 12.85
C ILE A 275 -23.87 12.58 14.04
N TRP A 276 -24.61 13.67 14.19
CA TRP A 276 -25.61 13.80 15.25
C TRP A 276 -26.78 12.82 15.06
N ALA A 277 -27.22 12.59 13.82
CA ALA A 277 -28.23 11.59 13.51
C ALA A 277 -27.84 10.20 14.03
N THR A 278 -26.57 9.80 13.89
CA THR A 278 -26.11 8.49 14.39
C THR A 278 -26.27 8.32 15.91
N LEU A 279 -26.13 9.41 16.67
CA LEU A 279 -26.26 9.40 18.12
C LEU A 279 -27.72 9.42 18.56
N PHE A 280 -28.54 10.31 17.99
CA PHE A 280 -29.98 10.39 18.30
C PHE A 280 -30.74 9.13 17.86
N HIS A 281 -30.31 8.50 16.77
CA HIS A 281 -30.80 7.18 16.35
C HIS A 281 -30.64 6.13 17.47
N LYS A 282 -29.57 6.18 18.27
CA LYS A 282 -29.37 5.27 19.41
C LYS A 282 -30.21 5.60 20.63
N LEU A 283 -30.74 6.81 20.73
CA LEU A 283 -31.67 7.23 21.80
C LEU A 283 -33.14 6.96 21.46
N SER A 284 -33.44 6.61 20.21
CA SER A 284 -34.83 6.47 19.74
C SER A 284 -35.51 5.27 20.39
N THR A 285 -36.75 5.47 20.83
CA THR A 285 -37.66 4.41 21.31
C THR A 285 -38.94 4.43 20.48
N ASP A 286 -39.79 3.41 20.66
CA ASP A 286 -41.09 3.36 20.00
C ASP A 286 -41.98 4.55 20.41
N GLU A 287 -41.90 5.00 21.67
CA GLU A 287 -42.64 6.15 22.21
C GLU A 287 -42.03 7.50 21.82
N ASN A 288 -40.73 7.54 21.52
CA ASN A 288 -40.01 8.76 21.19
C ASN A 288 -38.99 8.52 20.05
N PRO A 289 -39.47 8.41 18.79
CA PRO A 289 -38.62 8.19 17.63
C PRO A 289 -37.84 9.46 17.26
N GLN A 290 -36.50 9.38 17.25
CA GLN A 290 -35.61 10.53 16.98
C GLN A 290 -34.86 10.38 15.65
N HIS A 291 -35.61 10.10 14.57
CA HIS A 291 -35.04 9.86 13.22
C HIS A 291 -35.09 11.07 12.28
N GLN A 292 -35.45 12.26 12.76
CA GLN A 292 -35.62 13.48 11.95
C GLN A 292 -34.38 13.85 11.12
N LYS A 293 -33.18 13.55 11.64
CA LYS A 293 -31.91 13.84 10.97
C LYS A 293 -31.34 12.64 10.19
N CYS A 294 -32.00 11.49 10.24
CA CYS A 294 -31.53 10.27 9.58
C CYS A 294 -31.85 10.30 8.08
N SER A 295 -31.00 9.65 7.28
CA SER A 295 -31.30 9.32 5.88
C SER A 295 -31.94 7.94 5.78
N ASP A 296 -32.85 7.82 4.83
CA ASP A 296 -33.46 6.58 4.32
C ASP A 296 -32.43 5.55 3.83
N THR A 297 -31.24 5.96 3.37
CA THR A 297 -30.20 5.04 2.87
C THR A 297 -29.77 4.00 3.90
N TRP A 298 -29.70 4.37 5.18
CA TRP A 298 -29.19 3.50 6.24
C TRP A 298 -30.10 3.34 7.46
N CYS A 299 -31.11 4.20 7.63
CA CYS A 299 -32.00 4.14 8.78
C CYS A 299 -33.22 3.25 8.49
N ASP A 300 -33.27 2.08 9.14
CA ASP A 300 -34.36 1.11 8.97
C ASP A 300 -35.73 1.71 9.32
N TRP A 301 -35.80 2.59 10.33
CA TRP A 301 -37.06 3.29 10.68
C TRP A 301 -37.52 4.22 9.56
N LYS A 302 -36.61 4.97 8.91
CA LYS A 302 -36.96 5.83 7.77
C LYS A 302 -37.41 5.01 6.55
N LYS A 303 -36.79 3.85 6.34
CA LYS A 303 -37.24 2.89 5.31
C LYS A 303 -38.65 2.37 5.59
N ALA A 304 -38.93 2.01 6.85
CA ALA A 304 -40.26 1.58 7.26
C ALA A 304 -41.31 2.69 7.14
N GLU A 305 -40.95 3.95 7.46
CA GLU A 305 -41.80 5.13 7.24
C GLU A 305 -42.11 5.33 5.75
N SER A 306 -41.10 5.25 4.88
CA SER A 306 -41.30 5.38 3.43
C SER A 306 -42.05 4.21 2.80
N ALA A 307 -41.97 3.02 3.39
CA ALA A 307 -42.65 1.81 2.94
C ALA A 307 -44.03 1.59 3.60
N ASP A 308 -44.49 2.53 4.43
CA ASP A 308 -45.74 2.46 5.19
C ASP A 308 -45.89 1.17 6.03
N THR A 309 -44.80 0.74 6.68
CA THR A 309 -44.70 -0.50 7.50
C THR A 309 -44.28 -0.22 8.95
N LEU A 310 -44.51 1.00 9.44
CA LEU A 310 -44.12 1.42 10.79
C LEU A 310 -44.85 0.67 11.90
N ASP A 311 -46.04 0.17 11.64
CA ASP A 311 -46.86 -0.63 12.55
C ASP A 311 -46.18 -1.94 13.00
N THR A 312 -45.30 -2.48 12.15
CA THR A 312 -44.52 -3.70 12.43
C THR A 312 -43.08 -3.42 12.86
N TYR A 313 -42.67 -2.15 12.90
CA TYR A 313 -41.32 -1.76 13.25
C TYR A 313 -41.17 -1.60 14.77
N TYR A 314 -40.14 -2.22 15.34
CA TYR A 314 -39.80 -2.10 16.76
C TYR A 314 -38.36 -1.61 16.95
N HIS A 315 -38.19 -0.64 17.84
CA HIS A 315 -36.86 -0.12 18.16
C HIS A 315 -36.02 -1.14 18.91
N ARG A 316 -34.71 -1.11 18.63
CA ARG A 316 -33.72 -1.82 19.45
C ARG A 316 -33.59 -1.12 20.80
N PRO A 317 -33.11 -1.82 21.85
CA PRO A 317 -32.94 -1.21 23.17
C PRO A 317 -32.15 0.10 23.11
N ALA A 318 -32.80 1.18 23.53
CA ALA A 318 -32.23 2.51 23.47
C ALA A 318 -31.03 2.66 24.40
N LEU A 319 -30.15 3.58 24.03
CA LEU A 319 -29.04 4.01 24.85
C LEU A 319 -29.57 4.67 26.13
N SER A 320 -29.07 4.24 27.29
CA SER A 320 -29.46 4.87 28.55
C SER A 320 -29.09 6.35 28.57
N LYS A 321 -29.99 7.19 29.09
CA LYS A 321 -29.78 8.65 29.20
C LYS A 321 -28.46 9.01 29.92
N VAL A 322 -28.11 8.28 30.98
CA VAL A 322 -26.83 8.46 31.71
C VAL A 322 -25.60 8.28 30.79
N VAL A 323 -25.63 7.30 29.88
CA VAL A 323 -24.53 7.09 28.93
C VAL A 323 -24.56 8.17 27.85
N PHE A 324 -25.73 8.57 27.36
CA PHE A 324 -25.86 9.66 26.40
C PHE A 324 -25.29 10.97 26.95
N ASP A 325 -25.71 11.38 28.15
CA ASP A 325 -25.25 12.60 28.79
C ASP A 325 -23.72 12.58 29.00
N ALA A 326 -23.15 11.40 29.28
CA ALA A 326 -21.71 11.24 29.43
C ALA A 326 -20.93 11.31 28.09
N ILE A 327 -21.49 10.81 26.98
CA ILE A 327 -20.80 10.81 25.66
C ILE A 327 -21.07 12.07 24.85
N LYS A 328 -22.15 12.81 25.13
CA LYS A 328 -22.54 14.02 24.41
C LYS A 328 -21.40 15.04 24.31
N PRO A 329 -20.62 15.34 25.37
CA PRO A 329 -19.50 16.28 25.26
C PRO A 329 -18.42 15.82 24.27
N ILE A 330 -18.22 14.51 24.09
CA ILE A 330 -17.26 13.99 23.10
C ILE A 330 -17.78 14.25 21.68
N TYR A 331 -19.07 14.07 21.44
CA TYR A 331 -19.70 14.38 20.16
C TYR A 331 -19.68 15.88 19.87
N GLU A 332 -19.97 16.72 20.86
CA GLU A 332 -19.87 18.19 20.74
C GLU A 332 -18.45 18.60 20.33
N ASP A 333 -17.44 18.10 21.04
CA ASP A 333 -16.05 18.45 20.75
C ASP A 333 -15.57 17.95 19.38
N LEU A 334 -15.94 16.73 19.00
CA LEU A 334 -15.56 16.17 17.70
C LEU A 334 -16.42 16.69 16.53
N SER A 335 -17.52 17.39 16.81
CA SER A 335 -18.36 18.02 15.78
C SER A 335 -18.08 19.51 15.56
N ARG A 336 -17.00 20.05 16.14
CA ARG A 336 -16.57 21.44 15.91
C ARG A 336 -16.14 21.64 14.46
N ASP A 337 -16.42 22.82 13.92
CA ASP A 337 -16.06 23.19 12.53
C ASP A 337 -14.56 23.05 12.28
N GLU A 338 -13.73 23.57 13.19
CA GLU A 338 -12.26 23.45 13.14
C GLU A 338 -11.80 21.98 12.97
N PHE A 339 -12.48 21.05 13.63
CA PHE A 339 -12.12 19.63 13.57
C PHE A 339 -12.63 18.98 12.27
N LEU A 340 -13.90 19.21 11.92
CA LEU A 340 -14.56 18.56 10.79
C LEU A 340 -14.19 19.14 9.43
N ASN A 341 -13.78 20.42 9.35
CA ASN A 341 -13.23 21.02 8.13
C ASN A 341 -12.02 20.22 7.62
N ARG A 342 -11.19 19.73 8.55
CA ARG A 342 -10.03 18.88 8.24
C ARG A 342 -10.44 17.49 7.72
N CYS A 343 -11.71 17.09 7.85
CA CYS A 343 -12.23 15.82 7.36
C CYS A 343 -12.87 15.94 5.96
N LEU A 344 -12.96 17.14 5.39
CA LEU A 344 -13.46 17.36 4.03
C LEU A 344 -12.57 16.65 3.01
N GLY A 345 -13.18 16.14 1.94
CA GLY A 345 -12.54 15.26 0.96
C GLY A 345 -12.45 13.79 1.37
N GLY A 346 -12.77 13.45 2.63
CA GLY A 346 -13.03 12.07 3.05
C GLY A 346 -11.82 11.13 2.97
N TYR A 347 -10.61 11.67 3.12
CA TYR A 347 -9.38 10.93 2.90
C TYR A 347 -9.22 9.73 3.84
N THR A 348 -8.73 8.63 3.28
CA THR A 348 -8.24 7.51 4.06
C THR A 348 -6.74 7.36 3.81
N GLN A 349 -5.98 7.04 4.86
CA GLN A 349 -4.63 6.54 4.66
C GLN A 349 -4.75 5.09 4.21
N ASN A 350 -4.41 4.83 2.95
CA ASN A 350 -4.08 3.46 2.56
C ASN A 350 -2.77 3.10 3.29
N SER A 351 -2.87 2.28 4.34
CA SER A 351 -1.72 1.86 5.15
C SER A 351 -0.61 1.25 4.28
N ASN A 352 -0.98 0.58 3.18
CA ASN A 352 -0.07 -0.10 2.27
C ASN A 352 0.64 0.86 1.30
N LYS A 353 0.22 2.13 1.25
CA LYS A 353 0.82 3.21 0.45
C LYS A 353 1.30 4.38 1.34
N SER A 354 1.35 4.17 2.65
CA SER A 354 1.95 5.15 3.57
C SER A 354 3.46 5.17 3.41
N PHE A 355 4.06 6.33 3.61
CA PHE A 355 5.50 6.53 3.53
C PHE A 355 6.27 5.49 4.38
N ASN A 356 5.92 5.39 5.67
CA ASN A 356 6.57 4.45 6.60
C ASN A 356 6.43 2.99 6.15
N ALA A 357 5.23 2.57 5.69
CA ALA A 357 5.06 1.20 5.20
C ALA A 357 5.90 0.91 3.95
N THR A 358 6.08 1.91 3.08
CA THR A 358 6.94 1.79 1.90
C THR A 358 8.41 1.67 2.31
N VAL A 359 8.86 2.50 3.25
CA VAL A 359 10.22 2.42 3.81
C VAL A 359 10.46 1.05 4.45
N SER A 360 9.57 0.59 5.33
CA SER A 360 9.71 -0.73 5.97
C SER A 360 9.62 -1.90 4.96
N LYS A 361 8.97 -1.73 3.80
CA LYS A 361 8.97 -2.74 2.73
C LYS A 361 10.32 -2.80 2.00
N LEU A 362 10.93 -1.64 1.74
CA LEU A 362 12.21 -1.53 1.02
C LEU A 362 13.41 -1.79 1.94
N ALA A 363 13.31 -1.44 3.21
CA ALA A 363 14.28 -1.71 4.26
C ALA A 363 13.59 -2.38 5.47
N PRO A 364 13.37 -3.70 5.40
CA PRO A 364 12.72 -4.45 6.48
C PRO A 364 13.38 -4.28 7.84
N GLU A 365 12.59 -3.94 8.86
CA GLU A 365 13.03 -3.79 10.25
C GLU A 365 13.51 -5.10 10.89
N SER A 366 13.24 -6.24 10.23
CA SER A 366 13.68 -7.57 10.68
C SER A 366 15.19 -7.76 10.72
N TYR A 367 15.98 -6.87 10.10
CA TYR A 367 17.43 -6.90 10.15
C TYR A 367 18.00 -5.47 10.05
N SER A 368 19.19 -5.28 10.61
CA SER A 368 19.90 -4.00 10.50
C SER A 368 20.24 -3.71 9.04
N SER A 369 19.76 -2.58 8.52
CA SER A 369 20.11 -2.08 7.19
C SER A 369 21.21 -1.02 7.34
N GLY A 370 22.18 -1.03 6.41
CA GLY A 370 23.18 0.05 6.35
C GLY A 370 22.54 1.38 5.99
N GLU A 371 23.20 2.48 6.37
CA GLU A 371 22.74 3.87 6.15
C GLU A 371 22.32 4.11 4.70
N THR A 372 23.17 3.77 3.73
CA THR A 372 22.88 3.91 2.28
C THR A 372 21.60 3.19 1.85
N VAL A 373 21.30 2.03 2.45
CA VAL A 373 20.10 1.26 2.13
C VAL A 373 18.85 1.93 2.68
N LEU A 374 18.95 2.52 3.88
CA LEU A 374 17.86 3.26 4.50
C LEU A 374 17.60 4.59 3.78
N ASP A 375 18.64 5.31 3.40
CA ASP A 375 18.55 6.52 2.59
C ASP A 375 17.88 6.22 1.25
N LEU A 376 18.34 5.18 0.55
CA LEU A 376 17.72 4.73 -0.69
C LEU A 376 16.23 4.38 -0.50
N ALA A 377 15.88 3.64 0.57
CA ALA A 377 14.50 3.29 0.86
C ALA A 377 13.63 4.53 1.12
N THR A 378 14.19 5.51 1.84
CA THR A 378 13.55 6.80 2.13
C THR A 378 13.33 7.59 0.84
N ASP A 379 14.36 7.70 -0.01
CA ASP A 379 14.29 8.44 -1.27
C ASP A 379 13.27 7.84 -2.22
N LEU A 380 13.30 6.51 -2.39
CA LEU A 380 12.32 5.79 -3.18
C LEU A 380 10.91 5.96 -2.63
N ALA A 381 10.74 5.96 -1.30
CA ALA A 381 9.43 6.18 -0.68
C ALA A 381 8.90 7.60 -0.92
N VAL A 382 9.75 8.63 -0.89
CA VAL A 382 9.37 10.00 -1.25
C VAL A 382 8.96 10.08 -2.71
N CYS A 383 9.81 9.60 -3.63
CA CYS A 383 9.52 9.58 -5.06
C CYS A 383 8.18 8.88 -5.35
N ASN A 384 7.98 7.72 -4.72
CA ASN A 384 6.78 6.93 -4.88
C ASN A 384 5.52 7.61 -4.34
N PHE A 385 5.65 8.38 -3.25
CA PHE A 385 4.53 9.10 -2.63
C PHE A 385 4.11 10.34 -3.42
N ASN A 386 5.09 11.01 -4.02
CA ASN A 386 4.90 12.26 -4.76
C ASN A 386 4.48 12.00 -6.21
N ASN A 387 5.23 11.18 -6.96
CA ASN A 387 5.04 11.01 -8.41
C ASN A 387 4.66 9.59 -8.83
N GLY A 388 4.65 8.64 -7.90
CA GLY A 388 4.33 7.24 -8.21
C GLY A 388 5.54 6.40 -8.63
N LEU A 389 5.26 5.22 -9.20
CA LEU A 389 6.29 4.33 -9.75
C LEU A 389 6.90 4.85 -11.05
N THR A 390 6.29 5.82 -11.73
CA THR A 390 6.95 6.51 -12.86
C THR A 390 8.33 7.07 -12.49
N SER A 391 8.57 7.46 -11.24
CA SER A 391 9.91 7.86 -10.77
C SER A 391 10.95 6.75 -10.83
N ILE A 392 10.53 5.48 -10.79
CA ILE A 392 11.46 4.35 -11.02
C ILE A 392 11.99 4.36 -12.45
N LEU A 393 11.16 4.76 -13.42
CA LEU A 393 11.58 4.89 -14.82
C LEU A 393 12.59 6.03 -14.99
N GLN A 394 12.42 7.15 -14.29
CA GLN A 394 13.40 8.25 -14.25
C GLN A 394 14.74 7.76 -13.64
N ILE A 395 14.69 6.98 -12.56
CA ILE A 395 15.88 6.37 -11.95
C ILE A 395 16.56 5.42 -12.96
N MET A 396 15.80 4.57 -13.67
CA MET A 396 16.34 3.68 -14.70
C MET A 396 17.07 4.47 -15.80
N LYS A 397 16.53 5.62 -16.23
CA LYS A 397 17.16 6.50 -17.22
C LYS A 397 18.50 7.04 -16.73
N ILE A 398 18.58 7.52 -15.49
CA ILE A 398 19.85 7.99 -14.88
C ILE A 398 20.87 6.85 -14.77
N LEU A 399 20.40 5.62 -14.54
CA LEU A 399 21.25 4.42 -14.50
C LEU A 399 21.65 3.90 -15.89
N GLU A 400 21.30 4.61 -16.97
CA GLU A 400 21.56 4.29 -18.38
C GLU A 400 20.91 2.97 -18.86
N MET A 401 19.81 2.58 -18.20
CA MET A 401 19.05 1.37 -18.52
C MET A 401 17.99 1.66 -19.58
N ASP A 402 17.81 0.74 -20.52
CA ASP A 402 16.77 0.86 -21.54
C ASP A 402 15.39 0.63 -20.91
N ILE A 403 14.41 1.49 -21.22
CA ILE A 403 13.04 1.34 -20.70
C ILE A 403 12.28 0.44 -21.66
N GLY A 404 11.90 -0.75 -21.18
CA GLY A 404 11.08 -1.68 -21.95
C GLY A 404 9.60 -1.49 -21.65
N ILE A 405 8.75 -1.99 -22.56
CA ILE A 405 7.29 -1.92 -22.44
C ILE A 405 6.75 -2.52 -21.14
N GLN A 406 7.40 -3.59 -20.65
CA GLN A 406 6.96 -4.30 -19.43
C GLN A 406 7.11 -3.42 -18.17
N SER A 407 8.26 -2.75 -18.02
CA SER A 407 8.47 -1.83 -16.89
C SER A 407 7.58 -0.59 -16.99
N TYR A 408 7.41 -0.08 -18.21
CA TYR A 408 6.59 1.11 -18.47
C TYR A 408 5.12 0.86 -18.11
N ASN A 409 4.51 -0.18 -18.69
CA ASN A 409 3.11 -0.54 -18.43
C ASN A 409 2.86 -0.87 -16.97
N PHE A 410 3.75 -1.63 -16.32
CA PHE A 410 3.62 -1.94 -14.90
C PHE A 410 3.56 -0.68 -14.03
N CYS A 411 4.43 0.31 -14.30
CA CYS A 411 4.43 1.57 -13.54
C CYS A 411 3.11 2.34 -13.75
N LEU A 412 2.65 2.45 -15.00
CA LEU A 412 1.38 3.12 -15.31
C LEU A 412 0.18 2.45 -14.65
N GLU A 413 0.06 1.13 -14.77
CA GLU A 413 -1.03 0.35 -14.17
C GLU A 413 -1.03 0.47 -12.65
N ALA A 414 0.15 0.32 -12.03
CA ALA A 414 0.31 0.41 -10.58
C ALA A 414 0.05 1.83 -10.04
N ASP A 415 0.32 2.87 -10.83
CA ASP A 415 0.01 4.26 -10.49
C ASP A 415 -1.48 4.58 -10.72
N ALA A 416 -2.09 4.06 -11.79
CA ALA A 416 -3.53 4.17 -12.03
C ALA A 416 -4.35 3.52 -10.91
N MET A 417 -3.88 2.41 -10.31
CA MET A 417 -4.52 1.80 -9.13
C MET A 417 -4.39 2.64 -7.83
N ARG A 418 -3.71 3.80 -7.86
CA ARG A 418 -3.59 4.71 -6.69
C ARG A 418 -4.63 5.79 -6.68
N THR A 419 -5.05 6.24 -7.86
CA THR A 419 -6.20 7.10 -8.04
C THR A 419 -7.44 6.23 -8.08
N PRO A 420 -8.43 6.40 -7.19
CA PRO A 420 -9.68 5.68 -7.36
C PRO A 420 -10.31 6.12 -8.68
N SER A 421 -10.88 5.16 -9.39
CA SER A 421 -11.85 5.43 -10.44
C SER A 421 -12.95 6.30 -9.86
N ILE A 422 -12.99 7.56 -10.28
CA ILE A 422 -14.10 8.47 -10.03
C ILE A 422 -15.28 7.87 -10.81
N PHE A 423 -16.19 7.21 -10.10
CA PHE A 423 -17.52 6.89 -10.59
C PHE A 423 -18.53 7.56 -9.65
#